data_AF-A0A7S2HF71-F1
#
_entry.id   AF-A0A7S2HF71-F1
#
_cell.length_a   1.000
_cell.length_b   1.000
_cell.length_c   1.000
_cell.angle_alpha   90.00
_cell.angle_beta   90.00
_cell.angle_gamma   90.00
#
_symmetry.space_group_name_H-M   'P 1'
#
loop_
_entity.id
_entity.type
_entity.pdbx_description
1 polymer ?
#
loop_
_entity_poly.entity_id
_entity_poly.type
_entity_poly.pdbx_seq_one_letter_code
_entity_poly.pdbx_strand_id
1 'polypeptide(L)'
;RGELARRLLSPGADQAPLPSLGAAALPGRLREACEFEASEEAVKALFEACGRHPDSSELTLDELSSPAFHAKLDSLISEDKAQRRLAEFEAREKERKEAAEQRGDDAAQVSSSVSFEENDDRGAATRLLACLAYLLPLSDGFQFGVKLVELVPATLPLFVGLAVPASLLNAIPFGSLILFFIMTTSANNLELPRLLRFNLQQAVVLDVLLFIPQFLVQIVGFVTGGGIGVSQDFLVAVFILLIAACVYSIGRTLIFGEDPDGLPIVSDATKRGIDRGRF
;
A
#
# COMPACT_ATOMS: atom_id res chain seq x y z
N ARG A 1 36.06 -31.93 -16.11
CA ARG A 1 36.17 -31.37 -17.48
C ARG A 1 36.11 -32.47 -18.54
N GLY A 2 37.05 -33.42 -18.59
CA GLY A 2 37.01 -34.53 -19.55
C GLY A 2 35.85 -35.53 -19.38
N GLU A 3 35.29 -35.69 -18.17
CA GLU A 3 34.17 -36.61 -17.94
C GLU A 3 32.87 -36.16 -18.63
N LEU A 4 32.57 -34.85 -18.62
CA LEU A 4 31.39 -34.28 -19.27
C LEU A 4 31.53 -34.34 -20.80
N ALA A 5 32.71 -34.05 -21.35
CA ALA A 5 33.00 -34.23 -22.77
C ALA A 5 32.85 -35.70 -23.22
N ARG A 6 33.31 -36.66 -22.41
CA ARG A 6 33.11 -38.10 -22.65
C ARG A 6 31.65 -38.52 -22.56
N ARG A 7 30.86 -37.92 -21.66
CA ARG A 7 29.41 -38.15 -21.58
C ARG A 7 28.67 -37.56 -22.79
N LEU A 8 29.10 -36.41 -23.31
CA LEU A 8 28.50 -35.80 -24.51
C LEU A 8 28.79 -36.60 -25.80
N LEU A 9 29.93 -37.29 -25.86
CA LEU A 9 30.34 -38.10 -27.02
C LEU A 9 29.96 -39.59 -26.91
N SER A 10 29.50 -40.05 -25.75
CA SER A 10 29.04 -41.43 -25.55
C SER A 10 27.52 -41.49 -25.71
N PRO A 11 26.97 -42.21 -26.71
CA PRO A 11 25.54 -42.14 -26.99
C PRO A 11 24.62 -42.86 -25.98
N GLY A 12 25.15 -43.35 -24.86
CA GLY A 12 24.48 -44.25 -23.92
C GLY A 12 25.37 -45.46 -23.60
N ALA A 13 24.98 -46.29 -22.63
CA ALA A 13 25.83 -47.37 -22.10
C ALA A 13 26.23 -48.47 -23.12
N ASP A 14 25.57 -48.51 -24.30
CA ASP A 14 25.67 -49.61 -25.27
C ASP A 14 26.13 -49.18 -26.68
N GLN A 15 26.62 -47.96 -26.86
CA GLN A 15 27.05 -47.44 -28.17
C GLN A 15 28.51 -46.95 -28.17
N ALA A 16 29.18 -47.11 -29.31
CA ALA A 16 30.57 -46.70 -29.47
C ALA A 16 30.71 -45.15 -29.37
N PRO A 17 31.75 -44.63 -28.68
CA PRO A 17 31.97 -43.20 -28.56
C PRO A 17 32.14 -42.54 -29.94
N LEU A 18 31.43 -41.44 -30.17
CA LEU A 18 31.58 -40.66 -31.40
C LEU A 18 32.94 -39.91 -31.38
N PRO A 19 33.63 -39.80 -32.54
CA PRO A 19 34.87 -39.03 -32.63
C PRO A 19 34.65 -37.51 -32.51
N SER A 20 33.43 -37.04 -32.82
CA SER A 20 33.08 -35.63 -32.91
C SER A 20 31.56 -35.43 -32.84
N LEU A 21 31.12 -34.23 -32.46
CA LEU A 21 29.71 -33.88 -32.23
C LEU A 21 29.30 -32.65 -33.05
N GLY A 22 28.32 -32.81 -33.94
CA GLY A 22 27.75 -31.72 -34.74
C GLY A 22 26.67 -30.91 -34.00
N ALA A 23 26.35 -29.73 -34.52
CA ALA A 23 25.39 -28.79 -33.91
C ALA A 23 23.97 -29.38 -33.73
N ALA A 24 23.53 -30.24 -34.65
CA ALA A 24 22.21 -30.89 -34.58
C ALA A 24 22.09 -31.92 -33.44
N ALA A 25 23.20 -32.54 -33.03
CA ALA A 25 23.20 -33.57 -31.99
C ALA A 25 23.49 -32.99 -30.59
N LEU A 26 24.05 -31.79 -30.49
CA LEU A 26 24.48 -31.16 -29.25
C LEU A 26 23.31 -30.88 -28.24
N PRO A 27 22.14 -30.35 -28.64
CA PRO A 27 21.04 -30.08 -27.71
C PRO A 27 20.54 -31.32 -26.98
N GLY A 28 20.37 -32.43 -27.71
CA GLY A 28 19.93 -33.71 -27.13
C GLY A 28 20.92 -34.23 -26.10
N ARG A 29 22.23 -34.08 -26.35
CA ARG A 29 23.29 -34.52 -25.44
C ARG A 29 23.43 -33.63 -24.21
N LEU A 30 23.24 -32.32 -24.35
CA LEU A 30 23.23 -31.39 -23.22
C LEU A 30 22.02 -31.62 -22.31
N ARG A 31 20.87 -31.98 -22.88
CA ARG A 31 19.68 -32.38 -22.12
C ARG A 31 19.93 -33.66 -21.32
N GLU A 32 20.53 -34.68 -21.94
CA GLU A 32 20.83 -35.96 -21.26
C GLU A 32 21.94 -35.84 -20.21
N ALA A 33 23.00 -35.09 -20.50
CA ALA A 33 24.18 -35.04 -19.64
C ALA A 33 24.06 -34.02 -18.50
N CYS A 34 23.30 -32.94 -18.69
CA CYS A 34 23.28 -31.78 -17.79
C CYS A 34 21.89 -31.19 -17.54
N GLU A 35 20.81 -31.85 -18.00
CA GLU A 35 19.43 -31.36 -17.89
C GLU A 35 19.22 -29.96 -18.46
N PHE A 36 20.08 -29.55 -19.41
CA PHE A 36 20.05 -28.24 -20.03
C PHE A 36 19.39 -28.33 -21.41
N GLU A 37 18.24 -27.69 -21.57
CA GLU A 37 17.57 -27.54 -22.87
C GLU A 37 18.21 -26.37 -23.63
N ALA A 38 19.16 -26.70 -24.50
CA ALA A 38 19.87 -25.71 -25.29
C ALA A 38 18.98 -25.15 -26.41
N SER A 39 18.68 -23.85 -26.36
CA SER A 39 18.13 -23.08 -27.50
C SER A 39 19.12 -23.04 -28.67
N GLU A 40 18.65 -22.81 -29.89
CA GLU A 40 19.50 -22.66 -31.09
C GLU A 40 20.59 -21.58 -30.92
N GLU A 41 20.27 -20.50 -30.22
CA GLU A 41 21.22 -19.44 -29.87
C GLU A 41 22.31 -19.91 -28.90
N ALA A 42 21.95 -20.77 -27.94
CA ALA A 42 22.88 -21.35 -26.99
C ALA A 42 23.86 -22.32 -27.67
N VAL A 43 23.38 -23.12 -28.63
CA VAL A 43 24.22 -24.00 -29.45
C VAL A 43 25.24 -23.18 -30.24
N LYS A 44 24.78 -22.14 -30.94
CA LYS A 44 25.67 -21.26 -31.71
C LYS A 44 26.75 -20.62 -30.82
N ALA A 45 26.37 -20.11 -29.64
CA ALA A 45 27.30 -19.51 -28.70
C ALA A 45 28.34 -20.51 -28.15
N LEU A 46 27.99 -21.79 -28.02
CA LEU A 46 28.93 -22.85 -27.61
C LEU A 46 29.92 -23.22 -28.72
N PHE A 47 29.49 -23.23 -29.98
CA PHE A 47 30.38 -23.45 -31.14
C PHE A 47 31.35 -22.28 -31.33
N GLU A 48 30.86 -21.04 -31.20
CA GLU A 48 31.68 -19.82 -31.27
C GLU A 48 32.73 -19.77 -30.14
N ALA A 49 32.39 -20.23 -28.93
CA ALA A 49 33.33 -20.34 -27.82
C ALA A 49 34.49 -21.31 -28.10
N CYS A 50 34.28 -22.29 -28.97
CA CYS A 50 35.31 -23.21 -29.47
C CYS A 50 36.01 -22.71 -30.75
N GLY A 51 35.69 -21.50 -31.23
CA GLY A 51 36.27 -20.93 -32.45
C GLY A 51 35.77 -21.57 -33.75
N ARG A 52 34.60 -22.23 -33.73
CA ARG A 52 34.03 -22.95 -34.89
C ARG A 52 32.65 -22.42 -35.28
N HIS A 53 32.29 -22.60 -36.56
CA HIS A 53 30.97 -22.26 -37.07
C HIS A 53 30.00 -23.47 -36.98
N PRO A 54 28.74 -23.29 -36.57
CA PRO A 54 27.79 -24.38 -36.33
C PRO A 54 27.44 -25.22 -37.58
N ASP A 55 27.53 -24.64 -38.78
CA ASP A 55 27.08 -25.30 -40.03
C ASP A 55 28.16 -26.14 -40.73
N SER A 56 29.44 -25.99 -40.37
CA SER A 56 30.56 -26.57 -41.15
C SER A 56 31.54 -27.39 -40.32
N SER A 57 31.29 -27.53 -39.02
CA SER A 57 32.29 -28.05 -38.09
C SER A 57 31.66 -28.94 -37.03
N GLU A 58 32.33 -30.04 -36.71
CA GLU A 58 32.00 -30.88 -35.56
C GLU A 58 33.00 -30.62 -34.43
N LEU A 59 32.53 -30.68 -33.18
CA LEU A 59 33.34 -30.49 -31.98
C LEU A 59 34.02 -31.80 -31.59
N THR A 60 35.35 -31.80 -31.49
CA THR A 60 36.12 -32.98 -31.05
C THR A 60 36.18 -33.09 -29.53
N LEU A 61 36.66 -34.23 -29.01
CA LEU A 61 36.82 -34.46 -27.57
C LEU A 61 37.65 -33.36 -26.87
N ASP A 62 38.70 -32.86 -27.52
CA ASP A 62 39.58 -31.82 -26.98
C ASP A 62 38.87 -30.46 -26.90
N GLU A 63 38.02 -30.16 -27.89
CA GLU A 63 37.25 -28.91 -27.95
C GLU A 63 36.10 -28.91 -26.94
N LEU A 64 35.40 -30.05 -26.76
CA LEU A 64 34.39 -30.24 -25.70
C LEU A 64 35.01 -30.27 -24.30
N SER A 65 36.30 -30.59 -24.20
CA SER A 65 37.05 -30.54 -22.94
C SER A 65 37.69 -29.16 -22.70
N SER A 66 37.56 -28.23 -23.65
CA SER A 66 38.22 -26.93 -23.60
C SER A 66 37.68 -26.04 -22.47
N PRO A 67 38.52 -25.25 -21.79
CA PRO A 67 38.07 -24.34 -20.74
C PRO A 67 37.01 -23.32 -21.21
N ALA A 68 37.08 -22.90 -22.48
CA ALA A 68 36.17 -21.94 -23.09
C ALA A 68 34.76 -22.52 -23.24
N PHE A 69 34.64 -23.78 -23.68
CA PHE A 69 33.36 -24.48 -23.79
C PHE A 69 32.68 -24.61 -22.42
N HIS A 70 33.40 -25.08 -21.40
CA HIS A 70 32.86 -25.25 -20.04
C HIS A 70 32.43 -23.91 -19.43
N ALA A 71 33.25 -22.86 -19.55
CA ALA A 71 32.90 -21.54 -19.03
C ALA A 71 31.64 -20.98 -19.68
N LYS A 72 31.46 -21.19 -21.00
CA LYS A 72 30.27 -20.72 -21.70
C LYS A 72 29.03 -21.54 -21.35
N LEU A 73 29.18 -22.86 -21.22
CA LEU A 73 28.11 -23.76 -20.80
C LEU A 73 27.62 -23.43 -19.38
N ASP A 74 28.54 -23.21 -18.43
CA ASP A 74 28.19 -22.84 -17.05
C ASP A 74 27.46 -21.49 -16.98
N SER A 75 27.87 -20.50 -17.80
CA SER A 75 27.17 -19.21 -17.92
C SER A 75 25.72 -19.40 -18.34
N LEU A 76 25.50 -20.16 -19.42
CA LEU A 76 24.18 -20.40 -19.99
C LEU A 76 23.26 -21.17 -19.03
N ILE A 77 23.80 -22.18 -18.32
CA ILE A 77 23.05 -22.92 -17.30
C ILE A 77 22.66 -21.99 -16.13
N SER A 78 23.55 -21.09 -15.73
CA SER A 78 23.28 -20.16 -14.62
C SER A 78 22.23 -19.11 -14.98
N GLU A 79 22.22 -18.65 -16.24
CA GLU A 79 21.25 -17.71 -16.80
C GLU A 79 19.87 -18.34 -16.92
N ASP A 80 19.76 -19.55 -17.47
CA ASP A 80 18.48 -20.29 -17.57
C ASP A 80 17.88 -20.58 -16.17
N LYS A 81 18.71 -21.02 -15.21
CA LYS A 81 18.27 -21.19 -13.81
C LYS A 81 17.85 -19.87 -13.14
N ALA A 82 18.41 -18.73 -13.53
CA ALA A 82 18.00 -17.43 -13.02
C ALA A 82 16.65 -16.99 -13.61
N GLN A 83 16.47 -17.18 -14.92
CA GLN A 83 15.23 -16.85 -15.63
C GLN A 83 14.04 -17.67 -15.11
N ARG A 84 14.22 -18.98 -14.91
CA ARG A 84 13.17 -19.86 -14.36
C ARG A 84 12.73 -19.41 -12.96
N ARG A 85 13.68 -19.01 -12.11
CA ARG A 85 13.36 -18.49 -10.77
C ARG A 85 12.57 -17.19 -10.85
N LEU A 86 12.94 -16.27 -11.74
CA LEU A 86 12.19 -15.01 -11.93
C LEU A 86 10.76 -15.29 -12.42
N ALA A 87 10.60 -16.17 -13.40
CA ALA A 87 9.28 -16.56 -13.90
C ALA A 87 8.41 -17.23 -12.81
N GLU A 88 9.00 -18.08 -11.97
CA GLU A 88 8.30 -18.66 -10.82
C GLU A 88 7.89 -17.61 -9.78
N PHE A 89 8.74 -16.61 -9.52
CA PHE A 89 8.39 -15.50 -8.62
C PHE A 89 7.25 -14.67 -9.19
N GLU A 90 7.28 -14.33 -10.48
CA GLU A 90 6.22 -13.58 -11.17
C GLU A 90 4.90 -14.36 -11.19
N ALA A 91 4.94 -15.68 -11.44
CA ALA A 91 3.76 -16.53 -11.40
C ALA A 91 3.14 -16.56 -9.99
N ARG A 92 3.96 -16.73 -8.94
CA ARG A 92 3.49 -16.70 -7.54
C ARG A 92 2.97 -15.33 -7.12
N GLU A 93 3.51 -14.24 -7.67
CA GLU A 93 2.96 -12.90 -7.46
C GLU A 93 1.61 -12.73 -8.13
N LYS A 94 1.46 -13.22 -9.36
CA LYS A 94 0.21 -13.17 -10.11
C LYS A 94 -0.89 -14.00 -9.43
N GLU A 95 -0.58 -15.23 -9.03
CA GLU A 95 -1.49 -16.10 -8.27
C GLU A 95 -1.92 -15.45 -6.96
N ARG A 96 -0.99 -14.80 -6.23
CA ARG A 96 -1.34 -14.09 -4.99
C ARG A 96 -2.24 -12.88 -5.23
N LYS A 97 -2.04 -12.16 -6.34
CA LYS A 97 -2.90 -11.03 -6.73
C LYS A 97 -4.30 -11.52 -7.12
N GLU A 98 -4.39 -12.55 -7.95
CA GLU A 98 -5.66 -13.16 -8.37
C GLU A 98 -6.43 -13.75 -7.18
N ALA A 99 -5.76 -14.44 -6.25
CA ALA A 99 -6.39 -14.96 -5.04
C ALA A 99 -6.84 -13.85 -4.07
N ALA A 100 -6.13 -12.72 -4.01
CA ALA A 100 -6.54 -11.57 -3.23
C ALA A 100 -7.75 -10.84 -3.84
N GLU A 101 -7.82 -10.77 -5.16
CA GLU A 101 -8.98 -10.23 -5.91
C GLU A 101 -10.22 -11.11 -5.72
N GLN A 102 -10.11 -12.43 -5.92
CA GLN A 102 -11.22 -13.37 -5.70
C GLN A 102 -11.74 -13.34 -4.25
N ARG A 103 -10.85 -13.24 -3.26
CA ARG A 103 -11.24 -13.11 -1.85
C ARG A 103 -11.94 -11.77 -1.56
N GLY A 104 -11.61 -10.72 -2.30
CA GLY A 104 -12.31 -9.43 -2.26
C GLY A 104 -13.73 -9.53 -2.82
N ASP A 105 -13.90 -10.19 -3.95
CA ASP A 105 -15.20 -10.38 -4.61
C ASP A 105 -16.14 -11.28 -3.78
N ASP A 106 -15.63 -12.39 -3.24
CA ASP A 106 -16.42 -13.27 -2.35
C ASP A 106 -16.84 -12.54 -1.07
N ALA A 107 -15.96 -11.73 -0.47
CA ALA A 107 -16.30 -10.91 0.69
C ALA A 107 -17.35 -9.82 0.35
N ALA A 108 -17.26 -9.22 -0.84
CA ALA A 108 -18.24 -8.25 -1.32
C ALA A 108 -19.60 -8.91 -1.59
N GLN A 109 -19.60 -10.12 -2.16
CA GLN A 109 -20.83 -10.88 -2.44
C GLN A 109 -21.50 -11.36 -1.14
N VAL A 110 -20.73 -11.83 -0.15
CA VAL A 110 -21.26 -12.18 1.18
C VAL A 110 -21.83 -10.95 1.90
N SER A 111 -21.14 -9.80 1.84
CA SER A 111 -21.64 -8.53 2.39
C SER A 111 -22.93 -8.03 1.71
N SER A 112 -23.10 -8.31 0.40
CA SER A 112 -24.33 -7.96 -0.32
C SER A 112 -25.54 -8.86 0.01
N SER A 113 -25.30 -10.08 0.52
CA SER A 113 -26.35 -11.07 0.83
C SER A 113 -26.91 -10.97 2.25
N VAL A 114 -26.23 -10.26 3.16
CA VAL A 114 -26.70 -9.99 4.52
C VAL A 114 -27.12 -8.53 4.60
N SER A 115 -28.32 -8.22 4.11
CA SER A 115 -28.91 -6.89 4.29
C SER A 115 -29.36 -6.73 5.74
N PHE A 116 -28.46 -6.32 6.63
CA PHE A 116 -28.88 -5.55 7.80
C PHE A 116 -29.62 -4.33 7.25
N GLU A 117 -30.88 -4.12 7.66
CA GLU A 117 -31.59 -2.87 7.38
C GLU A 117 -30.73 -1.73 7.95
N GLU A 118 -29.95 -1.08 7.09
CA GLU A 118 -29.08 0.00 7.49
C GLU A 118 -29.97 1.17 7.90
N ASN A 119 -29.85 1.62 9.15
CA ASN A 119 -30.59 2.76 9.65
C ASN A 119 -30.17 4.01 8.84
N ASP A 120 -30.97 4.42 7.86
CA ASP A 120 -30.73 5.62 7.03
C ASP A 120 -31.68 6.78 7.42
N ASP A 121 -31.90 6.97 8.72
CA ASP A 121 -32.60 8.17 9.18
C ASP A 121 -31.76 9.43 8.87
N ARG A 122 -32.37 10.37 8.17
CA ARG A 122 -31.79 11.67 7.80
C ARG A 122 -32.60 12.84 8.34
N GLY A 123 -33.37 12.60 9.40
CA GLY A 123 -34.17 13.61 10.07
C GLY A 123 -33.34 14.78 10.61
N ALA A 124 -34.01 15.86 10.99
CA ALA A 124 -33.37 17.08 11.46
C ALA A 124 -32.51 16.85 12.72
N ALA A 125 -32.97 16.02 13.65
CA ALA A 125 -32.21 15.67 14.86
C ALA A 125 -30.89 14.95 14.51
N THR A 126 -30.94 13.99 13.59
CA THR A 126 -29.77 13.25 13.11
C THR A 126 -28.76 14.16 12.42
N ARG A 127 -29.23 15.08 11.57
CA ARG A 127 -28.37 16.10 10.93
C ARG A 127 -27.71 17.02 11.94
N LEU A 128 -28.46 17.47 12.96
CA LEU A 128 -27.92 18.32 14.02
C LEU A 128 -26.85 17.60 14.84
N LEU A 129 -27.13 16.37 15.28
CA LEU A 129 -26.16 15.54 16.00
C LEU A 129 -24.91 15.25 15.15
N ALA A 130 -25.09 14.99 13.86
CA ALA A 130 -24.00 14.78 12.93
C ALA A 130 -23.13 16.03 12.77
N CYS A 131 -23.73 17.23 12.76
CA CYS A 131 -22.96 18.49 12.75
C CYS A 131 -22.20 18.73 14.07
N LEU A 132 -22.80 18.35 15.20
CA LEU A 132 -22.16 18.49 16.52
C LEU A 132 -20.90 17.63 16.66
N ALA A 133 -20.77 16.54 15.89
CA ALA A 133 -19.57 15.71 15.89
C ALA A 133 -18.28 16.52 15.63
N TYR A 134 -18.34 17.54 14.77
CA TYR A 134 -17.18 18.37 14.42
C TYR A 134 -16.76 19.35 15.52
N LEU A 135 -17.52 19.48 16.61
CA LEU A 135 -17.10 20.30 17.75
C LEU A 135 -15.85 19.76 18.42
N LEU A 136 -15.63 18.44 18.44
CA LEU A 136 -14.43 17.83 19.02
C LEU A 136 -13.16 18.32 18.29
N PRO A 137 -12.96 18.03 16.99
CA PRO A 137 -11.73 18.43 16.31
C PRO A 137 -11.58 19.95 16.25
N LEU A 138 -12.67 20.73 16.15
CA LEU A 138 -12.60 22.19 16.24
C LEU A 138 -12.09 22.66 17.61
N SER A 139 -12.54 22.04 18.70
CA SER A 139 -12.12 22.39 20.06
C SER A 139 -10.65 22.04 20.30
N ASP A 140 -10.20 20.87 19.84
CA ASP A 140 -8.80 20.43 19.98
C ASP A 140 -7.86 21.25 19.08
N GLY A 141 -8.33 21.66 17.89
CA GLY A 141 -7.62 22.57 16.99
C GLY A 141 -7.60 24.03 17.44
N PHE A 142 -8.39 24.43 18.44
CA PHE A 142 -8.59 25.83 18.85
C PHE A 142 -7.29 26.58 19.10
N GLN A 143 -6.32 25.93 19.75
CA GLN A 143 -5.01 26.50 20.07
C GLN A 143 -4.20 26.91 18.83
N PHE A 144 -4.37 26.22 17.70
CA PHE A 144 -3.66 26.53 16.46
C PHE A 144 -4.19 27.81 15.79
N GLY A 145 -5.42 28.19 16.11
CA GLY A 145 -6.10 29.34 15.56
C GLY A 145 -5.85 30.65 16.31
N VAL A 146 -5.28 30.66 17.51
CA VAL A 146 -5.21 31.88 18.35
C VAL A 146 -4.54 33.05 17.62
N LYS A 147 -3.46 32.78 16.88
CA LYS A 147 -2.75 33.79 16.08
C LYS A 147 -3.61 34.36 14.94
N LEU A 148 -4.59 33.61 14.44
CA LEU A 148 -5.50 34.06 13.39
C LEU A 148 -6.36 35.25 13.85
N VAL A 149 -6.70 35.34 15.14
CA VAL A 149 -7.45 36.47 15.70
C VAL A 149 -6.63 37.76 15.63
N GLU A 150 -5.31 37.67 15.84
CA GLU A 150 -4.42 38.82 15.71
C GLU A 150 -4.30 39.29 14.25
N LEU A 151 -4.22 38.33 13.32
CA LEU A 151 -4.09 38.60 11.88
C LEU A 151 -5.41 39.10 11.26
N VAL A 152 -6.53 38.54 11.70
CA VAL A 152 -7.88 38.80 11.18
C VAL A 152 -8.85 38.94 12.36
N PRO A 153 -8.94 40.14 12.99
CA PRO A 153 -9.78 40.38 14.16
C PRO A 153 -11.26 40.06 13.95
N ALA A 154 -11.75 40.10 12.71
CA ALA A 154 -13.12 39.73 12.36
C ALA A 154 -13.46 38.27 12.69
N THR A 155 -12.47 37.40 12.91
CA THR A 155 -12.69 36.01 13.33
C THR A 155 -13.01 35.86 14.82
N LEU A 156 -12.85 36.91 15.63
CA LEU A 156 -13.05 36.86 17.08
C LEU A 156 -14.39 36.23 17.53
N PRO A 157 -15.56 36.53 16.91
CA PRO A 157 -16.82 35.90 17.31
C PRO A 157 -16.84 34.38 17.15
N LEU A 158 -16.18 33.84 16.12
CA LEU A 158 -16.03 32.40 15.91
C LEU A 158 -15.25 31.77 17.08
N PHE A 159 -14.16 32.40 17.50
CA PHE A 159 -13.35 31.92 18.62
C PHE A 159 -14.09 32.02 19.95
N VAL A 160 -14.88 33.07 20.17
CA VAL A 160 -15.74 33.18 21.36
C VAL A 160 -16.77 32.03 21.41
N GLY A 161 -17.40 31.72 20.27
CA GLY A 161 -18.33 30.60 20.18
C GLY A 161 -17.68 29.25 20.46
N LEU A 162 -16.48 29.03 19.92
CA LEU A 162 -15.74 27.78 20.06
C LEU A 162 -15.05 27.62 21.43
N ALA A 163 -14.80 28.73 22.14
CA ALA A 163 -14.25 28.69 23.49
C ALA A 163 -15.15 27.96 24.48
N VAL A 164 -16.48 27.99 24.29
CA VAL A 164 -17.44 27.31 25.18
C VAL A 164 -17.25 25.79 25.16
N PRO A 165 -17.39 25.07 24.03
CA PRO A 165 -17.17 23.63 23.99
C PRO A 165 -15.72 23.26 24.35
N ALA A 166 -14.73 24.05 23.92
CA ALA A 166 -13.33 23.81 24.30
C ALA A 166 -13.12 23.91 25.81
N SER A 167 -13.69 24.91 26.48
CA SER A 167 -13.59 25.03 27.94
C SER A 167 -14.29 23.88 28.67
N LEU A 168 -15.40 23.39 28.14
CA LEU A 168 -16.14 22.25 28.73
C LEU A 168 -15.33 20.96 28.65
N LEU A 169 -14.67 20.70 27.51
CA LEU A 169 -13.78 19.55 27.35
C LEU A 169 -12.56 19.63 28.27
N ASN A 170 -11.99 20.83 28.44
CA ASN A 170 -10.86 21.04 29.34
C ASN A 170 -11.22 21.02 30.84
N ALA A 171 -12.50 21.21 31.18
CA ALA A 171 -12.96 21.13 32.57
C ALA A 171 -12.92 19.70 33.13
N ILE A 172 -12.91 18.70 32.25
CA ILE A 172 -12.83 17.28 32.60
C ILE A 172 -11.41 16.80 32.28
N PRO A 173 -10.70 16.16 33.23
CA PRO A 173 -9.42 15.52 32.93
C PRO A 173 -9.58 14.53 31.78
N PHE A 174 -8.79 14.70 30.72
CA PHE A 174 -8.89 13.89 29.49
C PHE A 174 -10.25 14.00 28.77
N GLY A 175 -10.98 15.10 28.92
CA GLY A 175 -12.33 15.27 28.35
C GLY A 175 -12.39 15.05 26.83
N SER A 176 -11.46 15.64 26.06
CA SER A 176 -11.36 15.39 24.62
C SER A 176 -11.13 13.91 24.29
N LEU A 177 -10.24 13.24 25.04
CA LEU A 177 -9.95 11.82 24.85
C LEU A 177 -11.15 10.91 25.19
N ILE A 178 -11.90 11.24 26.25
CA ILE A 178 -13.12 10.52 26.61
C ILE A 178 -14.16 10.68 25.50
N LEU A 179 -14.37 11.91 25.00
CA LEU A 179 -15.31 12.17 23.91
C LEU A 179 -14.89 11.47 22.62
N PHE A 180 -13.59 11.45 22.30
CA PHE A 180 -13.02 10.69 21.19
C PHE A 180 -13.43 9.21 21.23
N PHE A 181 -13.30 8.55 22.39
CA PHE A 181 -13.70 7.13 22.54
C PHE A 181 -15.21 6.93 22.43
N ILE A 182 -16.01 7.84 22.99
CA ILE A 182 -17.47 7.80 22.88
C ILE A 182 -17.89 7.91 21.40
N MET A 183 -17.30 8.85 20.67
CA MET A 183 -17.57 9.06 19.24
C MET A 183 -17.11 7.86 18.41
N THR A 184 -15.92 7.33 18.67
CA THR A 184 -15.38 6.15 17.98
C THR A 184 -16.27 4.92 18.21
N THR A 185 -16.73 4.70 19.44
CA THR A 185 -17.64 3.59 19.76
C THR A 185 -18.99 3.77 19.09
N SER A 186 -19.52 5.00 19.12
CA SER A 186 -20.81 5.35 18.52
C SER A 186 -20.80 5.24 16.99
N ALA A 187 -19.69 5.59 16.33
CA ALA A 187 -19.53 5.42 14.87
C ALA A 187 -19.68 3.96 14.42
N ASN A 188 -19.38 3.00 15.30
CA ASN A 188 -19.50 1.57 15.05
C ASN A 188 -20.87 0.99 15.46
N ASN A 189 -21.74 1.76 16.12
CA ASN A 189 -23.07 1.28 16.51
C ASN A 189 -24.03 1.30 15.31
N LEU A 190 -24.41 0.13 14.79
CA LEU A 190 -25.34 -0.01 13.66
C LEU A 190 -26.78 0.44 13.96
N GLU A 191 -27.16 0.57 15.23
CA GLU A 191 -28.45 1.15 15.61
C GLU A 191 -28.52 2.66 15.33
N LEU A 192 -27.37 3.34 15.24
CA LEU A 192 -27.31 4.76 14.91
C LEU A 192 -27.43 4.99 13.40
N PRO A 193 -28.03 6.11 12.98
CA PRO A 193 -28.18 6.39 11.56
C PRO A 193 -26.82 6.48 10.85
N ARG A 194 -26.75 5.94 9.65
CA ARG A 194 -25.54 5.92 8.80
C ARG A 194 -24.91 7.30 8.65
N LEU A 195 -25.74 8.33 8.44
CA LEU A 195 -25.30 9.73 8.34
C LEU A 195 -24.56 10.19 9.61
N LEU A 196 -25.10 9.88 10.79
CA LEU A 196 -24.48 10.22 12.06
C LEU A 196 -23.16 9.46 12.25
N ARG A 197 -23.14 8.16 11.97
CA ARG A 197 -21.93 7.33 12.06
C ARG A 197 -20.82 7.85 11.16
N PHE A 198 -21.16 8.26 9.94
CA PHE A 198 -20.19 8.83 9.00
C PHE A 198 -19.57 10.12 9.53
N ASN A 199 -20.39 11.05 10.00
CA ASN A 199 -19.90 12.33 10.51
C ASN A 199 -19.08 12.14 11.81
N LEU A 200 -19.49 11.22 12.70
CA LEU A 200 -18.70 10.83 13.89
C LEU A 200 -17.32 10.29 13.51
N GLN A 201 -17.28 9.33 12.58
CA GLN A 201 -16.02 8.73 12.12
C GLN A 201 -15.13 9.77 11.43
N GLN A 202 -15.70 10.66 10.62
CA GLN A 202 -14.95 11.70 9.93
C GLN A 202 -14.36 12.72 10.91
N ALA A 203 -15.13 13.13 11.92
CA ALA A 203 -14.66 14.03 12.97
C ALA A 203 -13.51 13.40 13.78
N VAL A 204 -13.61 12.10 14.11
CA VAL A 204 -12.54 11.32 14.75
C VAL A 204 -11.28 11.29 13.87
N VAL A 205 -11.41 11.08 12.56
CA VAL A 205 -10.26 11.11 11.64
C VAL A 205 -9.59 12.48 11.61
N LEU A 206 -10.37 13.56 11.56
CA LEU A 206 -9.85 14.93 11.63
C LEU A 206 -9.10 15.18 12.95
N ASP A 207 -9.64 14.70 14.07
CA ASP A 207 -9.03 14.84 15.39
C ASP A 207 -7.67 14.12 15.47
N VAL A 208 -7.58 12.89 14.94
CA VAL A 208 -6.31 12.16 14.82
C VAL A 208 -5.30 12.91 13.94
N LEU A 209 -5.76 13.55 12.86
CA LEU A 209 -4.87 14.34 12.00
C LEU A 209 -4.31 15.57 12.73
N LEU A 210 -5.06 16.18 13.65
CA LEU A 210 -4.60 17.30 14.48
C LEU A 210 -3.59 16.89 15.55
N PHE A 211 -3.58 15.62 15.95
CA PHE A 211 -2.55 15.10 16.83
C PHE A 211 -1.14 15.22 16.22
N ILE A 212 -1.00 15.12 14.89
CA ILE A 212 0.29 15.19 14.19
C ILE A 212 1.00 16.55 14.41
N PRO A 213 0.41 17.71 14.07
CA PRO A 213 1.03 19.00 14.31
C PRO A 213 1.23 19.28 15.80
N GLN A 214 0.32 18.83 16.67
CA GLN A 214 0.49 18.97 18.12
C GLN A 214 1.75 18.23 18.61
N PHE A 215 1.90 16.98 18.18
CA PHE A 215 3.04 16.15 18.52
C PHE A 215 4.35 16.73 17.98
N LEU A 216 4.32 17.30 16.77
CA LEU A 216 5.46 18.00 16.18
C LEU A 216 5.91 19.19 17.04
N VAL A 217 4.97 20.02 17.51
CA VAL A 217 5.27 21.16 18.40
C VAL A 217 5.98 20.68 19.67
N GLN A 218 5.48 19.60 20.29
CA GLN A 218 6.06 19.04 21.52
C GLN A 218 7.48 18.49 21.29
N ILE A 219 7.69 17.74 20.21
CA ILE A 219 9.02 17.20 19.88
C ILE A 219 10.02 18.32 19.61
N VAL A 220 9.65 19.32 18.79
CA VAL A 220 10.55 20.42 18.44
C VAL A 220 10.91 21.23 19.69
N GLY A 221 9.93 21.52 20.55
CA GLY A 221 10.17 22.19 21.82
C GLY A 221 11.12 21.40 22.73
N PHE A 222 10.92 20.08 22.83
CA PHE A 222 11.78 19.19 23.62
C PHE A 222 13.22 19.14 23.09
N VAL A 223 13.41 18.97 21.78
CA VAL A 223 14.75 18.82 21.15
C VAL A 223 15.55 20.12 21.21
N THR A 224 14.89 21.27 21.06
CA THR A 224 15.56 22.58 20.97
C THR A 224 15.71 23.28 22.31
N GLY A 225 15.22 22.67 23.40
CA GLY A 225 15.15 23.31 24.72
C GLY A 225 14.26 24.56 24.74
N GLY A 226 13.27 24.63 23.84
CA GLY A 226 12.37 25.77 23.67
C GLY A 226 12.94 26.96 22.88
N GLY A 227 14.16 26.85 22.34
CA GLY A 227 14.81 27.95 21.59
C GLY A 227 14.28 28.16 20.18
N ILE A 228 13.71 27.12 19.56
CA ILE A 228 13.10 27.17 18.22
C ILE A 228 11.74 26.47 18.28
N GLY A 229 10.68 27.14 17.84
CA GLY A 229 9.33 26.58 17.76
C GLY A 229 8.90 26.26 16.33
N VAL A 230 7.82 25.51 16.20
CA VAL A 230 7.10 25.36 14.92
C VAL A 230 6.55 26.73 14.51
N SER A 231 6.59 27.06 13.21
CA SER A 231 6.13 28.35 12.72
C SER A 231 4.64 28.57 13.00
N GLN A 232 4.31 29.76 13.48
CA GLN A 232 2.92 30.13 13.77
C GLN A 232 2.05 30.12 12.51
N ASP A 233 2.62 30.53 11.37
CA ASP A 233 1.92 30.52 10.07
C ASP A 233 1.51 29.11 9.64
N PHE A 234 2.33 28.10 9.95
CA PHE A 234 1.97 26.70 9.69
C PHE A 234 0.79 26.25 10.57
N LEU A 235 0.80 26.59 11.86
CA LEU A 235 -0.30 26.25 12.77
C LEU A 235 -1.60 26.93 12.35
N VAL A 236 -1.54 28.20 11.95
CA VAL A 236 -2.70 28.93 11.40
C VAL A 236 -3.22 28.26 10.12
N ALA A 237 -2.33 27.83 9.21
CA ALA A 237 -2.73 27.14 7.99
C ALA A 237 -3.44 25.80 8.28
N VAL A 238 -2.94 25.02 9.25
CA VAL A 238 -3.61 23.80 9.74
C VAL A 238 -5.01 24.12 10.27
N PHE A 239 -5.14 25.17 11.06
CA PHE A 239 -6.44 25.57 11.62
C PHE A 239 -7.44 26.03 10.54
N ILE A 240 -6.98 26.78 9.54
CA ILE A 240 -7.82 27.19 8.40
C ILE A 240 -8.29 25.98 7.62
N LEU A 241 -7.40 25.00 7.37
CA LEU A 241 -7.76 23.76 6.68
C LEU A 241 -8.80 22.96 7.47
N LEU A 242 -8.65 22.89 8.79
CA LEU A 242 -9.61 22.26 9.69
C LEU A 242 -10.99 22.95 9.61
N ILE A 243 -11.04 24.28 9.70
CA ILE A 243 -12.29 25.03 9.57
C ILE A 243 -12.92 24.75 8.20
N ALA A 244 -12.14 24.79 7.12
CA ALA A 244 -12.65 24.54 5.77
C ALA A 244 -13.26 23.13 5.65
N ALA A 245 -12.59 22.11 6.20
CA ALA A 245 -13.10 20.74 6.24
C ALA A 245 -14.41 20.65 7.05
N CYS A 246 -14.46 21.25 8.25
CA CYS A 246 -15.65 21.21 9.10
C CYS A 246 -16.83 21.98 8.48
N VAL A 247 -16.60 23.16 7.91
CA VAL A 247 -17.64 23.97 7.24
C VAL A 247 -18.19 23.23 6.03
N TYR A 248 -17.33 22.61 5.23
CA TYR A 248 -17.75 21.76 4.13
C TYR A 248 -18.64 20.60 4.61
N SER A 249 -18.19 19.86 5.63
CA SER A 249 -18.93 18.71 6.13
C SER A 249 -20.26 19.09 6.77
N ILE A 250 -20.28 20.10 7.64
CA ILE A 250 -21.50 20.63 8.25
C ILE A 250 -22.47 21.14 7.18
N GLY A 251 -21.97 21.88 6.18
CA GLY A 251 -22.80 22.38 5.08
C GLY A 251 -23.45 21.25 4.28
N ARG A 252 -22.71 20.21 3.92
CA ARG A 252 -23.24 19.04 3.20
C ARG A 252 -24.29 18.29 4.03
N THR A 253 -23.97 18.00 5.30
CA THR A 253 -24.85 17.25 6.19
C THR A 253 -26.12 18.03 6.55
N LEU A 254 -26.01 19.32 6.88
CA LEU A 254 -27.15 20.12 7.33
C LEU A 254 -28.11 20.45 6.18
N ILE A 255 -27.57 20.88 5.04
CA ILE A 255 -28.35 21.38 3.90
C ILE A 255 -28.89 20.22 3.06
N PHE A 256 -28.02 19.26 2.70
CA PHE A 256 -28.36 18.19 1.76
C PHE A 256 -28.72 16.88 2.45
N GLY A 257 -28.32 16.69 3.71
CA GLY A 257 -28.51 15.41 4.40
C GLY A 257 -27.69 14.30 3.77
N GLU A 258 -26.60 14.64 3.09
CA GLU A 258 -25.69 13.71 2.42
C GLU A 258 -24.44 13.48 3.26
N ASP A 259 -23.82 12.32 3.08
CA ASP A 259 -22.52 12.06 3.69
C ASP A 259 -21.46 12.99 3.09
N PRO A 260 -20.63 13.65 3.91
CA PRO A 260 -19.59 14.56 3.45
C PRO A 260 -18.38 13.82 2.85
N ASP A 261 -18.56 13.27 1.65
CA ASP A 261 -17.60 12.43 0.92
C ASP A 261 -16.64 13.21 -0.03
N GLY A 262 -16.51 14.52 0.17
CA GLY A 262 -15.72 15.38 -0.74
C GLY A 262 -14.27 15.61 -0.35
N LEU A 263 -13.78 14.99 0.73
CA LEU A 263 -12.42 15.19 1.25
C LEU A 263 -11.59 13.92 0.98
N PRO A 264 -10.85 13.80 -0.13
CA PRO A 264 -10.34 12.51 -0.62
C PRO A 264 -9.64 11.64 0.44
N ILE A 265 -8.69 12.21 1.18
CA ILE A 265 -7.94 11.46 2.21
C ILE A 265 -8.80 11.14 3.45
N VAL A 266 -9.62 12.11 3.88
CA VAL A 266 -10.41 12.03 5.12
C VAL A 266 -11.63 11.13 4.91
N SER A 267 -12.33 11.29 3.80
CA SER A 267 -13.51 10.51 3.45
C SER A 267 -13.16 9.05 3.12
N ASP A 268 -12.03 8.79 2.45
CA ASP A 268 -11.57 7.40 2.24
C ASP A 268 -11.19 6.71 3.55
N ALA A 269 -10.52 7.43 4.47
CA ALA A 269 -10.24 6.90 5.80
C ALA A 269 -11.53 6.65 6.61
N THR A 270 -12.54 7.49 6.42
CA THR A 270 -13.86 7.37 7.06
C THR A 270 -14.59 6.13 6.58
N LYS A 271 -14.69 5.92 5.25
CA LYS A 271 -15.33 4.74 4.65
C LYS A 271 -14.71 3.44 5.15
N ARG A 272 -13.38 3.34 5.11
CA ARG A 272 -12.65 2.17 5.63
C ARG A 272 -12.94 1.89 7.11
N GLY A 273 -13.20 2.93 7.91
CA GLY A 273 -13.58 2.79 9.31
C GLY A 273 -14.97 2.18 9.48
N ILE A 274 -15.95 2.68 8.73
CA ILE A 274 -17.35 2.21 8.77
C ILE A 274 -17.45 0.77 8.23
N ASP A 275 -16.72 0.45 7.16
CA ASP A 275 -16.74 -0.88 6.53
C ASP A 275 -16.16 -1.96 7.46
N ARG A 276 -15.19 -1.63 8.31
CA ARG A 276 -14.65 -2.56 9.32
C ARG A 276 -15.66 -2.93 10.40
N GLY A 277 -16.62 -2.05 10.72
CA GLY A 277 -17.68 -2.34 11.68
C GLY A 277 -18.78 -3.27 11.15
N ARG A 278 -18.70 -3.71 9.88
CA ARG A 278 -19.66 -4.65 9.27
C ARG A 278 -19.20 -6.11 9.33
N PHE A 279 -18.02 -6.41 9.88
CA PHE A 279 -17.44 -7.75 9.98
C PHE A 279 -17.28 -8.21 11.43
#